data_AF-A0A166UZI4-F1
#
_entry.id   AF-A0A166UZI4-F1
#
_cell.length_a   1.000
_cell.length_b   1.000
_cell.length_c   1.000
_cell.angle_alpha   90.00
_cell.angle_beta   90.00
_cell.angle_gamma   90.00
#
_symmetry.space_group_name_H-M   'P 1'
#
loop_
_entity.id
_entity.type
_entity.pdbx_description
1 polymer ?
#
loop_
_entity_poly.entity_id
_entity_poly.type
_entity_poly.pdbx_seq_one_letter_code
_entity_poly.pdbx_strand_id
1 'polypeptide(L)'
;MSSASGSASPGPAPWRASFLKNVGDMASPEFNLATLHSASAAGAVSAVPRLRTVIFRGLWASLPVNPKNTADLNPPVYESDLLTLTTDARMAKVTAHFGNLSPAMRGTFRNPEPGASRKANPADDKHKLGQKVEDLHDEVARANFRVVVIVPTEVDQTDLSDAEDPRRWLYRFVGASADGQPTDDAERSNGWEKIELWP
;
A
#
# COMPACT_ATOMS: atom_id res chain seq x y z
N MET A 1 2.34 2.11 -42.86
CA MET A 1 1.94 2.57 -41.52
C MET A 1 1.60 1.32 -40.72
N SER A 2 2.47 0.89 -39.81
CA SER A 2 2.18 -0.27 -38.96
C SER A 2 1.13 0.13 -37.93
N SER A 3 -0.04 -0.48 -38.00
CA SER A 3 -1.02 -0.45 -36.93
C SER A 3 -0.42 -1.15 -35.71
N ALA A 4 -0.05 -0.40 -34.69
CA ALA A 4 0.16 -0.96 -33.37
C ALA A 4 -1.20 -1.48 -32.91
N SER A 5 -1.38 -2.80 -32.91
CA SER A 5 -2.50 -3.47 -32.28
C SER A 5 -2.52 -3.01 -30.83
N GLY A 6 -3.50 -2.19 -30.46
CA GLY A 6 -3.69 -1.77 -29.09
C GLY A 6 -4.00 -3.01 -28.26
N SER A 7 -3.02 -3.50 -27.51
CA SER A 7 -3.29 -4.49 -26.47
C SER A 7 -4.29 -3.83 -25.53
N ALA A 8 -5.50 -4.40 -25.41
CA ALA A 8 -6.44 -4.01 -24.37
C ALA A 8 -5.67 -4.00 -23.04
N SER A 9 -5.91 -3.00 -22.21
CA SER A 9 -5.37 -3.02 -20.84
C SER A 9 -5.79 -4.35 -20.20
N PRO A 10 -4.87 -5.11 -19.59
CA PRO A 10 -5.28 -6.30 -18.85
C PRO A 10 -6.36 -5.88 -17.84
N GLY A 11 -7.35 -6.74 -17.64
CA GLY A 11 -8.36 -6.53 -16.61
C GLY A 11 -7.75 -6.47 -15.21
N PRO A 12 -8.56 -6.40 -14.16
CA PRO A 12 -8.03 -6.34 -12.79
C PRO A 12 -7.25 -7.60 -12.42
N ALA A 13 -6.22 -7.46 -11.60
CA ALA A 13 -5.49 -8.63 -11.10
C ALA A 13 -6.45 -9.65 -10.44
N PRO A 14 -6.27 -10.96 -10.69
CA PRO A 14 -7.21 -11.99 -10.23
C PRO A 14 -7.33 -12.08 -8.71
N TRP A 15 -6.30 -11.66 -7.97
CA TRP A 15 -6.30 -11.61 -6.50
C TRP A 15 -7.03 -10.37 -5.93
N ARG A 16 -7.30 -9.34 -6.74
CA ARG A 16 -7.79 -8.03 -6.28
C ARG A 16 -9.12 -8.11 -5.52
N ALA A 17 -10.08 -8.85 -6.07
CA ALA A 17 -11.42 -8.94 -5.49
C ALA A 17 -11.39 -9.61 -4.11
N SER A 18 -10.70 -10.75 -3.99
CA SER A 18 -10.51 -11.47 -2.73
C SER A 18 -9.77 -10.61 -1.69
N PHE A 19 -8.71 -9.91 -2.11
CA PHE A 19 -7.98 -8.99 -1.23
C PHE A 19 -8.90 -7.90 -0.67
N LEU A 20 -9.63 -7.18 -1.53
CA LEU A 20 -10.51 -6.09 -1.09
C LEU A 20 -11.65 -6.55 -0.19
N LYS A 21 -12.22 -7.74 -0.47
CA LYS A 21 -13.22 -8.36 0.41
C LYS A 21 -12.62 -8.59 1.81
N ASN A 22 -11.47 -9.24 1.89
CA ASN A 22 -10.83 -9.55 3.16
C ASN A 22 -10.49 -8.29 3.95
N VAL A 23 -9.99 -7.24 3.29
CA VAL A 23 -9.75 -5.93 3.93
C VAL A 23 -11.04 -5.33 4.47
N GLY A 24 -12.15 -5.44 3.75
CA GLY A 24 -13.46 -4.93 4.17
C GLY A 24 -14.04 -5.66 5.39
N ASP A 25 -13.71 -6.93 5.56
CA ASP A 25 -14.15 -7.75 6.70
C ASP A 25 -13.31 -7.50 7.98
N MET A 26 -12.16 -6.83 7.87
CA MET A 26 -11.31 -6.49 9.01
C MET A 26 -11.89 -5.35 9.84
N ALA A 27 -11.73 -5.41 11.17
CA ALA A 27 -12.11 -4.31 12.07
C ALA A 27 -11.32 -3.00 11.79
N SER A 28 -10.09 -3.15 11.29
CA SER A 28 -9.20 -2.07 10.87
C SER A 28 -8.31 -2.60 9.73
N PRO A 29 -8.04 -1.83 8.66
CA PRO A 29 -7.24 -2.30 7.53
C PRO A 29 -5.73 -2.24 7.85
N GLU A 30 -5.31 -2.97 8.87
CA GLU A 30 -3.94 -3.02 9.40
C GLU A 30 -3.10 -4.11 8.73
N PHE A 31 -1.92 -3.73 8.25
CA PHE A 31 -0.98 -4.63 7.59
C PHE A 31 0.39 -4.54 8.26
N ASN A 32 1.21 -5.58 8.10
CA ASN A 32 2.60 -5.54 8.50
C ASN A 32 3.50 -5.32 7.28
N LEU A 33 4.22 -4.21 7.25
CA LEU A 33 5.21 -3.91 6.22
C LEU A 33 6.59 -4.38 6.68
N ALA A 34 7.11 -5.40 6.01
CA ALA A 34 8.48 -5.87 6.20
C ALA A 34 9.43 -5.15 5.23
N THR A 35 10.58 -4.70 5.73
CA THR A 35 11.64 -4.05 4.94
C THR A 35 13.01 -4.53 5.41
N LEU A 36 14.02 -4.43 4.55
CA LEU A 36 15.43 -4.71 4.90
C LEU A 36 16.20 -3.39 5.01
N HIS A 37 16.90 -3.19 6.11
CA HIS A 37 17.80 -2.05 6.30
C HIS A 37 19.23 -2.50 6.09
N SER A 38 20.01 -1.78 5.28
CA SER A 38 21.43 -2.10 5.11
C SER A 38 22.20 -1.77 6.39
N ALA A 39 22.98 -2.71 6.88
CA ALA A 39 23.91 -2.48 7.99
C ALA A 39 25.33 -2.38 7.44
N SER A 40 25.94 -1.20 7.59
CA SER A 40 27.36 -0.99 7.31
C SER A 40 28.17 -1.27 8.57
N ALA A 41 28.73 -2.47 8.69
CA ALA A 41 29.90 -2.71 9.54
C ALA A 41 30.66 -3.96 9.08
N ALA A 42 31.98 -3.85 9.09
CA ALA A 42 32.93 -4.92 8.79
C ALA A 42 32.64 -6.17 9.65
N GLY A 43 32.12 -7.23 9.02
CA GLY A 43 31.96 -8.55 9.63
C GLY A 43 30.50 -8.97 9.85
N ALA A 44 29.93 -9.59 8.82
CA ALA A 44 28.97 -10.71 8.88
C ALA A 44 27.44 -10.48 8.83
N VAL A 45 26.87 -9.26 8.85
CA VAL A 45 25.43 -9.10 8.49
C VAL A 45 25.18 -7.80 7.72
N SER A 46 24.80 -7.94 6.44
CA SER A 46 24.62 -6.82 5.50
C SER A 46 23.21 -6.22 5.51
N ALA A 47 22.23 -6.92 6.10
CA ALA A 47 20.83 -6.50 6.15
C ALA A 47 20.17 -6.85 7.48
N VAL A 48 19.37 -5.91 8.01
CA VAL A 48 18.58 -6.06 9.24
C VAL A 48 17.10 -5.92 8.89
N PRO A 49 16.28 -6.97 9.09
CA PRO A 49 14.84 -6.88 8.84
C PRO A 49 14.15 -5.94 9.83
N ARG A 50 13.17 -5.20 9.32
CA ARG A 50 12.30 -4.29 10.09
C ARG A 50 10.86 -4.60 9.72
N LEU A 51 10.01 -4.69 10.73
CA LEU A 51 8.58 -4.89 10.59
C LEU A 51 7.85 -3.73 11.27
N ARG A 52 6.80 -3.21 10.65
CA ARG A 52 5.92 -2.21 11.27
C ARG A 52 4.48 -2.40 10.83
N THR A 53 3.55 -2.12 11.73
CA THR A 53 2.13 -2.04 11.39
C THR A 53 1.86 -0.74 10.63
N VAL A 54 1.12 -0.86 9.53
CA VAL A 54 0.72 0.22 8.62
C VAL A 54 -0.76 0.09 8.32
N ILE A 55 -1.36 1.15 7.82
CA ILE A 55 -2.77 1.17 7.43
C ILE A 55 -2.88 1.16 5.91
N PHE A 56 -3.65 0.22 5.37
CA PHE A 56 -4.05 0.24 3.96
C PHE A 56 -5.03 1.39 3.69
N ARG A 57 -4.73 2.15 2.65
CA ARG A 57 -5.40 3.43 2.33
C ARG A 57 -6.13 3.39 0.99
N GLY A 58 -6.40 2.19 0.47
CA GLY A 58 -7.07 1.98 -0.81
C GLY A 58 -6.10 1.69 -1.95
N LEU A 59 -6.66 1.46 -3.13
CA LEU A 59 -5.90 1.31 -4.36
C LEU A 59 -5.54 2.68 -4.93
N TRP A 60 -4.37 2.79 -5.55
CA TRP A 60 -3.93 4.03 -6.18
C TRP A 60 -4.93 4.45 -7.25
N ALA A 61 -5.21 5.76 -7.33
CA ALA A 61 -6.22 6.37 -8.20
C ALA A 61 -7.70 6.01 -7.92
N SER A 62 -7.98 4.98 -7.11
CA SER A 62 -9.33 4.49 -6.81
C SER A 62 -9.64 4.59 -5.31
N LEU A 63 -9.51 5.79 -4.76
CA LEU A 63 -9.79 6.05 -3.34
C LEU A 63 -11.29 5.95 -3.05
N PRO A 64 -11.70 5.30 -1.94
CA PRO A 64 -13.09 5.32 -1.50
C PRO A 64 -13.59 6.74 -1.24
N VAL A 65 -14.88 6.96 -1.46
CA VAL A 65 -15.55 8.22 -1.13
C VAL A 65 -15.38 8.49 0.36
N ASN A 66 -14.90 9.68 0.70
CA ASN A 66 -14.78 10.13 2.08
C ASN A 66 -15.57 11.45 2.24
N PRO A 67 -16.62 11.50 3.08
CA PRO A 67 -17.40 12.72 3.30
C PRO A 67 -16.59 13.92 3.82
N LYS A 68 -15.39 13.66 4.38
CA LYS A 68 -14.47 14.69 4.88
C LYS A 68 -13.52 15.22 3.80
N ASN A 69 -13.50 14.58 2.64
CA ASN A 69 -12.68 14.98 1.51
C ASN A 69 -13.57 15.61 0.43
N THR A 70 -13.47 16.92 0.27
CA THR A 70 -14.24 17.69 -0.72
C THR A 70 -13.53 17.78 -2.07
N ALA A 71 -12.38 17.11 -2.25
CA ALA A 71 -11.68 17.10 -3.53
C ALA A 71 -12.46 16.26 -4.54
N ASP A 72 -12.43 16.70 -5.80
CA ASP A 72 -12.97 15.92 -6.90
C ASP A 72 -12.27 14.56 -6.97
N LEU A 73 -13.08 13.50 -7.10
CA LEU A 73 -12.56 12.16 -7.30
C LEU A 73 -12.02 12.04 -8.73
N ASN A 74 -11.03 11.15 -8.88
CA ASN A 74 -10.61 10.76 -10.22
C ASN A 74 -11.81 10.18 -10.97
N PRO A 75 -11.96 10.47 -12.27
CA PRO A 75 -12.95 9.78 -13.09
C PRO A 75 -12.80 8.25 -12.97
N PRO A 76 -13.89 7.48 -13.04
CA PRO A 76 -13.87 6.02 -12.81
C PRO A 76 -13.14 5.22 -13.91
N VAL A 77 -12.45 5.89 -14.83
CA VAL A 77 -11.59 5.29 -15.85
C VAL A 77 -10.18 4.98 -15.31
N TYR A 78 -9.85 5.50 -14.13
CA TYR A 78 -8.56 5.26 -13.47
C TYR A 78 -8.69 4.17 -12.41
N GLU A 79 -8.30 2.95 -12.77
CA GLU A 79 -8.16 1.82 -11.85
C GLU A 79 -6.71 1.37 -11.74
N SER A 80 -6.35 0.80 -10.60
CA SER A 80 -5.04 0.16 -10.43
C SER A 80 -5.08 -0.98 -9.42
N ASP A 81 -4.11 -1.88 -9.53
CA ASP A 81 -3.84 -2.93 -8.55
C ASP A 81 -2.76 -2.48 -7.53
N LEU A 82 -2.48 -1.18 -7.45
CA LEU A 82 -1.39 -0.66 -6.65
C LEU A 82 -1.88 -0.32 -5.24
N LEU A 83 -1.33 -0.99 -4.23
CA LEU A 83 -1.77 -0.80 -2.84
C LEU A 83 -1.17 0.50 -2.28
N THR A 84 -1.95 1.28 -1.54
CA THR A 84 -1.45 2.52 -0.93
C THR A 84 -1.39 2.43 0.58
N LEU A 85 -0.32 2.98 1.15
CA LEU A 85 -0.10 3.13 2.59
C LEU A 85 0.31 4.58 2.87
N THR A 86 0.03 5.09 4.07
CA THR A 86 0.53 6.41 4.49
C THR A 86 1.64 6.27 5.52
N THR A 87 2.73 7.02 5.34
CA THR A 87 3.90 7.05 6.22
C THR A 87 4.45 8.47 6.33
N ASP A 88 5.53 8.69 7.07
CA ASP A 88 6.18 9.99 7.23
C ASP A 88 7.20 10.34 6.11
N ALA A 89 7.73 11.58 6.14
CA ALA A 89 8.51 12.39 5.16
C ALA A 89 9.53 11.73 4.21
N ARG A 90 9.83 10.46 4.34
CA ARG A 90 11.05 9.88 3.78
C ARG A 90 10.90 9.26 2.38
N MET A 91 9.71 9.18 1.76
CA MET A 91 9.47 8.60 0.40
C MET A 91 8.16 9.16 -0.26
N ALA A 92 8.18 9.79 -1.45
CA ALA A 92 7.21 10.81 -1.95
C ALA A 92 5.83 10.40 -2.59
N LYS A 93 4.69 10.94 -2.06
CA LYS A 93 3.44 11.50 -2.71
C LYS A 93 2.42 11.90 -1.61
N VAL A 94 1.58 12.96 -1.73
CA VAL A 94 1.02 13.65 -0.51
C VAL A 94 -0.48 14.04 -0.51
N THR A 95 -1.04 14.70 -1.53
CA THR A 95 -2.27 15.51 -1.29
C THR A 95 -3.58 14.71 -1.05
N ALA A 96 -3.93 13.74 -1.90
CA ALA A 96 -5.24 13.07 -1.81
C ALA A 96 -5.39 12.16 -0.56
N HIS A 97 -4.30 11.51 -0.15
CA HIS A 97 -4.31 10.62 1.00
C HIS A 97 -4.32 11.39 2.33
N PHE A 98 -3.74 12.59 2.37
CA PHE A 98 -3.74 13.42 3.59
C PHE A 98 -5.16 13.88 3.94
N GLY A 99 -5.97 14.23 2.93
CA GLY A 99 -7.37 14.61 3.12
C GLY A 99 -8.26 13.49 3.66
N ASN A 100 -7.91 12.23 3.40
CA ASN A 100 -8.66 11.08 3.88
C ASN A 100 -8.42 10.74 5.37
N LEU A 101 -7.44 11.39 6.02
CA LEU A 101 -7.17 11.20 7.44
C LEU A 101 -8.08 12.08 8.32
N SER A 102 -8.39 11.62 9.54
CA SER A 102 -9.05 12.48 10.54
C SER A 102 -8.12 13.63 10.96
N PRO A 103 -8.65 14.77 11.45
CA PRO A 103 -7.80 15.88 11.93
C PRO A 103 -6.79 15.47 13.00
N ALA A 104 -7.17 14.54 13.88
CA ALA A 104 -6.29 13.98 14.90
C ALA A 104 -5.16 13.13 14.29
N MET A 105 -5.47 12.31 13.27
CA MET A 105 -4.47 11.53 12.54
C MET A 105 -3.57 12.41 11.67
N ARG A 106 -4.06 13.54 11.14
CA ARG A 106 -3.20 14.55 10.49
C ARG A 106 -2.25 15.22 11.49
N GLY A 107 -2.73 15.46 12.71
CA GLY A 107 -1.95 16.05 13.79
C GLY A 107 -0.74 15.24 14.22
N THR A 108 -0.75 13.91 14.07
CA THR A 108 0.40 13.06 14.44
C THR A 108 1.63 13.31 13.57
N PHE A 109 1.47 13.84 12.35
CA PHE A 109 2.58 14.25 11.49
C PHE A 109 3.27 15.54 11.95
N ARG A 110 2.76 16.20 13.00
CA ARG A 110 3.42 17.30 13.71
C ARG A 110 4.00 16.88 15.06
N ASN A 111 4.07 15.59 15.35
CA ASN A 111 4.74 15.12 16.57
C ASN A 111 6.25 15.40 16.49
N PRO A 112 6.95 15.48 17.64
CA PRO A 112 8.40 15.41 17.68
C PRO A 112 8.95 14.18 16.94
N GLU A 113 10.23 14.22 16.55
CA GLU A 113 10.88 13.18 15.76
C GLU A 113 10.63 11.76 16.32
N PRO A 114 10.07 10.84 15.52
CA PRO A 114 9.85 9.47 15.96
C PRO A 114 11.15 8.80 16.40
N GLY A 115 11.18 8.28 17.63
CA GLY A 115 12.36 7.64 18.22
C GLY A 115 13.26 8.58 19.04
N ALA A 116 13.00 9.89 19.04
CA ALA A 116 13.69 10.82 19.92
C ALA A 116 13.30 10.62 21.40
N SER A 117 14.23 10.92 22.31
CA SER A 117 14.01 10.84 23.75
C SER A 117 12.92 11.81 24.20
N ARG A 118 11.95 11.33 24.99
CA ARG A 118 10.90 12.18 25.59
C ARG A 118 11.43 13.24 26.58
N LYS A 119 12.67 13.10 27.04
CA LYS A 119 13.33 14.09 27.91
C LYS A 119 13.91 15.26 27.12
N ALA A 120 14.06 15.13 25.80
CA ALA A 120 14.48 16.24 24.95
C ALA A 120 13.28 17.15 24.69
N ASN A 121 13.49 18.47 24.80
CA ASN A 121 12.51 19.42 24.33
C ASN A 121 12.34 19.24 22.81
N PRO A 122 11.12 19.37 22.26
CA PRO A 122 10.94 19.42 20.82
C PRO A 122 11.82 20.51 20.21
N ALA A 123 12.27 20.29 18.97
CA ALA A 123 13.18 21.21 18.29
C ALA A 123 12.60 22.63 18.15
N ASP A 124 11.27 22.77 18.13
CA ASP A 124 10.55 24.04 18.10
C ASP A 124 9.11 23.91 18.65
N ASP A 125 8.40 25.03 18.78
CA ASP A 125 6.99 25.09 19.25
C ASP A 125 5.96 24.50 18.26
N LYS A 126 6.39 24.18 17.02
CA LYS A 126 5.53 23.62 15.97
C LYS A 126 5.41 22.10 16.09
N HIS A 127 6.38 21.43 16.72
CA HIS A 127 6.41 19.99 16.91
C HIS A 127 5.97 19.58 18.32
N LYS A 128 4.67 19.45 18.55
CA LYS A 128 4.08 19.06 19.85
C LYS A 128 2.97 18.02 19.70
N LEU A 129 2.76 17.24 20.76
CA LEU A 129 1.71 16.23 20.81
C LEU A 129 0.32 16.86 20.87
N GLY A 130 -0.70 16.16 20.38
CA GLY A 130 -2.11 16.54 20.53
C GLY A 130 -2.59 17.68 19.64
N GLN A 131 -1.77 18.12 18.68
CA GLN A 131 -2.17 19.13 17.69
C GLN A 131 -3.28 18.58 16.78
N LYS A 132 -4.15 19.48 16.31
CA LYS A 132 -5.13 19.21 15.27
C LYS A 132 -4.77 20.03 14.04
N VAL A 133 -4.84 19.40 12.86
CA VAL A 133 -4.58 20.04 11.57
C VAL A 133 -5.86 19.97 10.75
N GLU A 134 -6.50 21.11 10.55
CA GLU A 134 -7.72 21.22 9.75
C GLU A 134 -7.42 21.62 8.29
N ASP A 135 -6.32 22.35 8.07
CA ASP A 135 -5.86 22.76 6.74
C ASP A 135 -5.13 21.62 5.99
N LEU A 136 -5.47 21.42 4.72
CA LEU A 136 -4.82 20.45 3.83
C LEU A 136 -3.45 20.93 3.34
N HIS A 137 -3.16 22.22 3.44
CA HIS A 137 -1.94 22.88 2.97
C HIS A 137 -0.92 23.15 4.08
N ASP A 138 -1.14 22.60 5.28
CA ASP A 138 -0.27 22.77 6.43
C ASP A 138 1.19 22.38 6.13
N GLU A 139 2.07 23.37 6.10
CA GLU A 139 3.46 23.20 5.64
C GLU A 139 4.22 22.16 6.47
N VAL A 140 4.08 22.18 7.80
CA VAL A 140 4.79 21.28 8.71
C VAL A 140 4.29 19.85 8.57
N ALA A 141 2.97 19.65 8.52
CA ALA A 141 2.40 18.32 8.35
C ALA A 141 2.71 17.76 6.95
N ARG A 142 2.68 18.58 5.90
CA ARG A 142 2.99 18.15 4.52
C ARG A 142 4.47 17.87 4.30
N ALA A 143 5.36 18.60 4.96
CA ALA A 143 6.77 18.27 4.99
C ALA A 143 6.96 16.83 5.51
N ASN A 144 6.11 16.40 6.44
CA ASN A 144 6.19 15.10 7.09
C ASN A 144 5.24 14.01 6.57
N PHE A 145 4.27 14.31 5.71
CA PHE A 145 3.31 13.30 5.22
C PHE A 145 3.78 12.64 3.93
N ARG A 146 3.62 11.32 3.81
CA ARG A 146 3.95 10.55 2.61
C ARG A 146 2.95 9.44 2.32
N VAL A 147 2.94 9.03 1.06
CA VAL A 147 2.20 7.91 0.52
C VAL A 147 3.19 6.95 -0.11
N VAL A 148 3.10 5.70 0.30
CA VAL A 148 3.82 4.58 -0.31
C VAL A 148 2.83 3.86 -1.22
N VAL A 149 3.26 3.62 -2.45
CA VAL A 149 2.53 2.82 -3.42
C VAL A 149 3.31 1.52 -3.58
N ILE A 150 2.67 0.38 -3.29
CA ILE A 150 3.22 -0.95 -3.51
C ILE A 150 2.70 -1.44 -4.86
N VAL A 151 3.62 -1.88 -5.71
CA VAL A 151 3.33 -2.55 -6.97
C VAL A 151 3.53 -4.05 -6.73
N PRO A 152 2.47 -4.83 -6.52
CA PRO A 152 2.63 -6.26 -6.30
C PRO A 152 3.17 -6.91 -7.57
N THR A 153 4.22 -7.71 -7.43
CA THR A 153 4.70 -8.63 -8.48
C THR A 153 4.39 -10.08 -8.13
N GLU A 154 4.18 -10.35 -6.84
CA GLU A 154 3.73 -11.65 -6.33
C GLU A 154 2.71 -11.42 -5.22
N VAL A 155 1.71 -12.30 -5.13
CA VAL A 155 0.74 -12.35 -4.03
C VAL A 155 0.58 -13.81 -3.61
N ASP A 156 0.77 -14.08 -2.33
CA ASP A 156 0.54 -15.41 -1.74
C ASP A 156 -0.75 -15.34 -0.91
N GLN A 157 -1.76 -16.10 -1.32
CA GLN A 157 -3.06 -16.15 -0.67
C GLN A 157 -3.19 -17.51 0.02
N THR A 158 -3.35 -17.47 1.33
CA THR A 158 -3.72 -18.65 2.13
C THR A 158 -5.18 -18.53 2.58
N ASP A 159 -5.96 -19.57 2.37
CA ASP A 159 -7.33 -19.72 2.85
C ASP A 159 -7.39 -20.87 3.85
N LEU A 160 -7.71 -20.52 5.10
CA LEU A 160 -7.84 -21.45 6.23
C LEU A 160 -9.28 -21.52 6.74
N SER A 161 -10.26 -21.10 5.93
CA SER A 161 -11.68 -21.10 6.30
C SER A 161 -12.25 -22.50 6.46
N ASP A 162 -11.71 -23.47 5.72
CA ASP A 162 -11.92 -24.91 5.93
C ASP A 162 -10.66 -25.52 6.56
N ALA A 163 -10.80 -26.08 7.77
CA ALA A 163 -9.68 -26.67 8.49
C ALA A 163 -9.26 -28.05 7.93
N GLU A 164 -10.15 -28.73 7.20
CA GLU A 164 -9.89 -30.04 6.61
C GLU A 164 -9.32 -29.94 5.18
N ASP A 165 -9.56 -28.80 4.50
CA ASP A 165 -9.01 -28.51 3.16
C ASP A 165 -8.41 -27.08 3.09
N PRO A 166 -7.32 -26.79 3.82
CA PRO A 166 -6.63 -25.52 3.70
C PRO A 166 -6.06 -25.34 2.29
N ARG A 167 -6.23 -24.15 1.72
CA ARG A 167 -5.83 -23.85 0.33
C ARG A 167 -4.79 -22.74 0.28
N ARG A 168 -3.86 -22.83 -0.67
CA ARG A 168 -2.84 -21.80 -0.91
C ARG A 168 -2.64 -21.56 -2.40
N TRP A 169 -2.64 -20.30 -2.81
CA TRP A 169 -2.38 -19.90 -4.19
C TRP A 169 -1.28 -18.86 -4.26
N LEU A 170 -0.34 -19.05 -5.19
CA LEU A 170 0.68 -18.07 -5.53
C LEU A 170 0.31 -17.43 -6.87
N TYR A 171 0.16 -16.11 -6.85
CA TYR A 171 -0.01 -15.28 -8.03
C TYR A 171 1.32 -14.59 -8.37
N ARG A 172 1.76 -14.66 -9.62
CA ARG A 172 2.95 -13.95 -10.13
C ARG A 172 2.60 -13.09 -11.33
N PHE A 173 3.07 -11.85 -11.35
CA PHE A 173 2.91 -10.99 -12.52
C PHE A 173 3.89 -11.41 -13.62
N VAL A 174 3.35 -11.82 -14.76
CA VAL A 174 4.10 -12.28 -15.94
C VAL A 174 4.02 -11.29 -17.11
N GLY A 175 3.27 -10.20 -16.95
CA GLY A 175 3.10 -9.15 -17.94
C GLY A 175 1.92 -9.39 -18.87
N ALA A 176 1.30 -8.29 -19.35
CA ALA A 176 0.09 -8.32 -20.20
C ALA A 176 0.27 -9.09 -21.52
N SER A 177 1.51 -9.21 -22.02
CA SER A 177 1.83 -9.95 -23.24
C SER A 177 1.85 -11.47 -23.05
N ALA A 178 1.77 -11.97 -21.81
CA ALA A 178 1.82 -13.39 -21.49
C ALA A 178 0.43 -14.03 -21.38
N ASP A 179 -0.65 -13.25 -21.55
CA ASP A 179 -2.03 -13.75 -21.49
C ASP A 179 -2.30 -14.80 -22.58
N GLY A 180 -2.94 -15.91 -22.20
CA GLY A 180 -3.34 -16.98 -23.12
C GLY A 180 -2.23 -17.91 -23.59
N GLN A 181 -0.98 -17.75 -23.13
CA GLN A 181 0.05 -18.75 -23.34
C GLN A 181 -0.19 -19.97 -22.43
N PRO A 182 -0.31 -21.19 -22.97
CA PRO A 182 -0.58 -22.38 -22.18
C PRO A 182 0.59 -22.70 -21.25
N THR A 183 0.25 -23.06 -20.02
CA THR A 183 1.13 -23.63 -19.01
C THR A 183 0.42 -24.83 -18.41
N ASP A 184 1.14 -25.95 -18.26
CA ASP A 184 0.51 -27.21 -17.84
C ASP A 184 -0.10 -27.15 -16.42
N ASP A 185 0.46 -26.30 -15.54
CA ASP A 185 0.10 -26.26 -14.11
C ASP A 185 -0.41 -24.89 -13.60
N ALA A 186 -0.61 -23.91 -14.48
CA ALA A 186 -0.92 -22.53 -14.06
C ALA A 186 -2.08 -21.88 -14.84
N GLU A 187 -2.96 -21.20 -14.10
CA GLU A 187 -4.03 -20.37 -14.67
C GLU A 187 -3.47 -18.98 -15.00
N ARG A 188 -3.62 -18.52 -16.24
CA ARG A 188 -3.20 -17.16 -16.64
C ARG A 188 -4.39 -16.25 -16.92
N SER A 189 -4.39 -15.07 -16.30
CA SER A 189 -5.38 -14.03 -16.55
C SER A 189 -4.84 -12.64 -16.22
N ASN A 190 -5.15 -11.65 -17.06
CA ASN A 190 -4.85 -10.24 -16.84
C ASN A 190 -3.37 -9.94 -16.53
N GLY A 191 -2.45 -10.66 -17.18
CA GLY A 191 -1.00 -10.56 -16.99
C GLY A 191 -0.47 -11.25 -15.72
N TRP A 192 -1.29 -12.05 -15.05
CA TRP A 192 -0.93 -12.83 -13.87
C TRP A 192 -1.02 -14.33 -14.13
N GLU A 193 -0.05 -15.05 -13.59
CA GLU A 193 -0.04 -16.50 -13.48
C GLU A 193 -0.43 -16.90 -12.05
N LYS A 194 -1.31 -17.89 -11.90
CA LYS A 194 -1.79 -18.41 -10.62
C LYS A 194 -1.52 -19.91 -10.57
N ILE A 195 -0.84 -20.35 -9.51
CA ILE A 195 -0.62 -21.76 -9.22
C ILE A 195 -1.17 -22.10 -7.83
N GLU A 196 -1.66 -23.33 -7.67
CA GLU A 196 -2.03 -23.87 -6.36
C GLU A 196 -0.82 -24.56 -5.72
N LEU A 197 -0.63 -24.32 -4.43
CA LEU A 197 0.47 -24.85 -3.64
C LEU A 197 -0.06 -25.59 -2.41
N TRP A 198 0.76 -26.49 -1.87
CA TRP A 198 0.51 -27.02 -0.53
C TRP A 198 0.57 -25.88 0.51
N PRO A 199 -0.34 -25.86 1.50
CA PRO A 199 -0.35 -24.87 2.58
C PRO A 199 0.99 -24.68 3.28
#